data_AF-A0A7S2NW36-F1
#
_entry.id   AF-A0A7S2NW36-F1
#
_cell.length_a   1.000
_cell.length_b   1.000
_cell.length_c   1.000
_cell.angle_alpha   90.00
_cell.angle_beta   90.00
_cell.angle_gamma   90.00
#
_symmetry.space_group_name_H-M   'P 1'
#
loop_
_entity.id
_entity.type
_entity.pdbx_description
1 polymer ?
#
loop_
_entity_poly.entity_id
_entity_poly.type
_entity_poly.pdbx_seq_one_letter_code
_entity_poly.pdbx_strand_id
1 'polypeptide(L)'
;CAAWSPDYEVLLLHINTGGNESCLLSMNNYLEVMSEIAFPQRFSGEVVTMSWKGDASSVAVSIMDGEDNVRRVRIYSRENLELQALGRMETGADVRNVYEGSCVSNATDNLAWSPNGSIIAAVQETGRSAQ
;
A
#
# COMPACT_ATOMS: atom_id res chain seq x y z
N CYS A 1 -9.40 -2.84 3.36
CA CYS A 1 -9.11 -1.72 4.29
C CYS A 1 -9.78 -0.46 3.73
N ALA A 2 -10.00 0.56 4.56
CA ALA A 2 -10.70 1.78 4.17
C ALA A 2 -10.03 3.00 4.82
N ALA A 3 -9.98 4.12 4.11
CA ALA A 3 -9.43 5.37 4.64
C ALA A 3 -10.09 6.59 4.02
N TRP A 4 -10.69 7.44 4.84
CA TRP A 4 -11.14 8.77 4.43
C TRP A 4 -9.95 9.69 4.17
N SER A 5 -10.05 10.53 3.15
CA SER A 5 -9.16 11.66 2.94
C SER A 5 -9.26 12.64 4.13
N PRO A 6 -8.20 13.41 4.43
CA PRO A 6 -8.19 14.35 5.56
C PRO A 6 -9.28 15.41 5.54
N ASP A 7 -9.80 15.73 4.36
CA ASP A 7 -10.90 16.69 4.15
C ASP A 7 -12.29 16.03 4.07
N TYR A 8 -12.36 14.70 4.24
CA TYR A 8 -13.60 13.90 4.22
C TYR A 8 -14.39 13.94 2.92
N GLU A 9 -13.77 14.34 1.81
CA GLU A 9 -14.44 14.35 0.51
C GLU A 9 -14.31 13.03 -0.24
N VAL A 10 -13.24 12.26 0.01
CA VAL A 10 -12.94 11.01 -0.70
C VAL A 10 -12.75 9.87 0.29
N LEU A 11 -13.46 8.77 0.07
CA LEU A 11 -13.25 7.50 0.75
C LEU A 11 -12.48 6.55 -0.17
N LEU A 12 -11.32 6.09 0.29
CA LEU A 12 -10.55 5.06 -0.41
C LEU A 12 -10.85 3.69 0.19
N LEU A 13 -11.12 2.72 -0.69
CA LEU A 13 -11.43 1.35 -0.33
C LEU A 13 -10.50 0.40 -1.08
N HIS A 14 -9.90 -0.52 -0.36
CA HIS A 14 -9.31 -1.72 -0.96
C HIS A 14 -10.31 -2.86 -0.84
N ILE A 15 -10.75 -3.37 -1.98
CA ILE A 15 -11.75 -4.43 -2.12
C ILE A 15 -11.04 -5.70 -2.60
N ASN A 16 -11.28 -6.80 -1.90
CA ASN A 16 -10.88 -8.13 -2.35
C ASN A 16 -12.10 -8.76 -3.04
N THR A 17 -12.01 -8.97 -4.35
CA THR A 17 -13.11 -9.49 -5.18
C THR A 17 -13.15 -11.02 -5.21
N GLY A 18 -12.21 -11.69 -4.53
CA GLY A 18 -12.05 -13.14 -4.51
C GLY A 18 -10.86 -13.59 -5.39
N GLY A 19 -10.23 -14.70 -5.00
CA GLY A 19 -9.01 -15.17 -5.67
C GLY A 19 -7.80 -14.27 -5.40
N ASN A 20 -6.98 -14.04 -6.43
CA ASN A 20 -5.81 -13.14 -6.40
C ASN A 20 -6.13 -11.74 -6.97
N GLU A 21 -7.42 -11.45 -7.18
CA GLU A 21 -7.88 -10.18 -7.72
C GLU A 21 -8.27 -9.23 -6.59
N SER A 22 -7.83 -7.98 -6.72
CA SER A 22 -8.20 -6.91 -5.80
C SER A 22 -8.20 -5.59 -6.55
N CYS A 23 -9.00 -4.64 -6.09
CA CYS A 23 -9.04 -3.31 -6.66
C CYS A 23 -8.94 -2.23 -5.58
N LEU A 24 -8.46 -1.07 -6.00
CA LEU A 24 -8.57 0.18 -5.26
C LEU A 24 -9.73 0.96 -5.84
N LEU A 25 -10.64 1.39 -4.97
CA LEU A 25 -11.83 2.13 -5.33
C LEU A 25 -11.84 3.44 -4.56
N SER A 26 -12.01 4.55 -5.27
CA SER A 26 -12.24 5.87 -4.67
C SER A 26 -13.70 6.26 -4.82
N MET A 27 -14.34 6.65 -3.72
CA MET A 27 -15.70 7.16 -3.68
C MET A 27 -15.73 8.59 -3.16
N ASN A 28 -16.70 9.38 -3.58
CA ASN A 28 -16.95 10.68 -2.94
C ASN A 28 -17.71 10.52 -1.60
N ASN A 29 -17.97 11.63 -0.92
CA ASN A 29 -18.74 11.67 0.34
C ASN A 29 -20.23 11.31 0.19
N TYR A 30 -20.74 11.17 -1.03
CA TYR A 30 -22.06 10.63 -1.35
C TYR A 30 -22.04 9.13 -1.68
N LEU A 31 -20.87 8.48 -1.54
CA LEU A 31 -20.63 7.07 -1.86
C LEU A 31 -20.76 6.74 -3.36
N GLU A 32 -20.63 7.75 -4.23
CA GLU A 32 -20.54 7.54 -5.67
C GLU A 32 -19.10 7.18 -6.05
N VAL A 33 -18.95 6.19 -6.92
CA VAL A 33 -17.64 5.75 -7.41
C VAL A 33 -17.06 6.82 -8.35
N MET A 34 -15.86 7.29 -8.02
CA MET A 34 -15.12 8.27 -8.83
C MET A 34 -14.10 7.59 -9.75
N SER A 35 -13.38 6.60 -9.23
CA SER A 35 -12.35 5.86 -9.97
C SER A 35 -12.16 4.48 -9.36
N GLU A 36 -11.77 3.54 -10.22
CA GLU A 36 -11.44 2.17 -9.87
C GLU A 36 -10.19 1.74 -10.65
N ILE A 37 -9.22 1.16 -9.93
CA ILE A 37 -8.05 0.55 -10.54
C ILE A 37 -7.91 -0.89 -10.05
N ALA A 38 -7.68 -1.80 -10.98
CA ALA A 38 -7.26 -3.15 -10.63
C ALA A 38 -5.82 -3.08 -10.08
N PHE A 39 -5.57 -3.78 -8.97
CA PHE A 39 -4.19 -3.97 -8.53
C PHE A 39 -3.52 -5.03 -9.41
N PRO A 40 -2.20 -4.91 -9.65
CA PRO A 40 -1.40 -6.03 -10.15
C PRO A 40 -1.61 -7.24 -9.25
N GLN A 41 -1.55 -8.47 -9.80
CA GLN A 41 -1.76 -9.71 -9.06
C GLN A 41 -1.10 -9.66 -7.68
N ARG A 42 -1.89 -9.91 -6.64
CA ARG A 42 -1.44 -9.80 -5.25
C ARG A 42 -0.97 -11.15 -4.73
N PHE A 43 -0.04 -11.12 -3.77
CA PHE A 43 0.15 -12.25 -2.88
C PHE A 43 -1.10 -12.46 -2.01
N SER A 44 -1.60 -13.69 -1.93
CA SER A 44 -2.78 -14.01 -1.14
C SER A 44 -2.50 -13.84 0.36
N GLY A 45 -3.49 -13.39 1.14
CA GLY A 45 -3.38 -13.29 2.61
C GLY A 45 -2.72 -12.03 3.19
N GLU A 46 -2.01 -11.22 2.41
CA GLU A 46 -1.33 -9.99 2.87
C GLU A 46 -2.25 -8.81 3.28
N VAL A 47 -1.76 -7.92 4.15
CA VAL A 47 -2.49 -6.72 4.57
C VAL A 47 -2.11 -5.53 3.70
N VAL A 48 -3.10 -4.88 3.10
CA VAL A 48 -2.91 -3.59 2.41
C VAL A 48 -3.03 -2.47 3.42
N THR A 49 -2.06 -1.55 3.42
CA THR A 49 -2.11 -0.34 4.26
C THR A 49 -2.14 0.90 3.40
N MET A 50 -2.83 1.93 3.88
CA MET A 50 -3.11 3.15 3.13
C MET A 50 -2.91 4.36 4.03
N SER A 51 -2.30 5.42 3.51
CA SER A 51 -2.06 6.66 4.25
C SER A 51 -2.19 7.85 3.32
N TRP A 52 -3.12 8.75 3.65
CA TRP A 52 -3.32 9.97 2.90
C TRP A 52 -2.24 11.00 3.23
N LYS A 53 -1.82 11.74 2.20
CA LYS A 53 -1.02 12.95 2.40
C LYS A 53 -1.88 14.00 3.10
N GLY A 54 -1.28 14.81 3.97
CA GLY A 54 -2.02 15.77 4.82
C GLY A 54 -2.79 16.85 4.06
N ASP A 55 -2.41 17.15 2.82
CA ASP A 55 -3.11 18.08 1.92
C ASP A 55 -4.19 17.40 1.06
N ALA A 56 -4.43 16.10 1.29
CA ALA A 56 -5.38 15.27 0.56
C ALA A 56 -5.13 15.21 -0.96
N SER A 57 -3.94 15.57 -1.47
CA SER A 57 -3.67 15.53 -2.93
C SER A 57 -3.43 14.11 -3.44
N SER A 58 -2.90 13.24 -2.58
CA SER A 58 -2.38 11.93 -2.94
C SER A 58 -2.51 10.95 -1.79
N VAL A 59 -2.48 9.66 -2.11
CA VAL A 59 -2.50 8.56 -1.14
C VAL A 59 -1.34 7.60 -1.38
N ALA A 60 -0.71 7.16 -0.31
CA ALA A 60 0.28 6.10 -0.33
C ALA A 60 -0.38 4.77 0.01
N VAL A 61 -0.10 3.73 -0.77
CA VAL A 61 -0.62 2.37 -0.59
C VAL A 61 0.55 1.40 -0.53
N SER A 62 0.65 0.61 0.54
CA SER A 62 1.63 -0.46 0.67
C SER A 62 0.96 -1.81 0.43
N ILE A 63 1.51 -2.57 -0.50
CA ILE A 63 1.00 -3.88 -0.92
C ILE A 63 2.15 -4.78 -1.36
N MET A 64 2.03 -6.08 -1.11
CA MET A 64 2.94 -7.10 -1.61
C MET A 64 2.48 -7.56 -3.00
N ASP A 65 3.34 -7.41 -3.99
CA ASP A 65 3.05 -7.91 -5.34
C ASP A 65 3.24 -9.42 -5.39
N GLY A 66 2.32 -10.12 -6.06
CA GLY A 66 2.31 -11.58 -6.14
C GLY A 66 3.33 -12.17 -7.11
N GLU A 67 3.92 -11.37 -8.00
CA GLU A 67 4.89 -11.85 -8.99
C GLU A 67 6.26 -12.14 -8.36
N ASP A 68 6.74 -11.26 -7.48
CA ASP A 68 8.06 -11.33 -6.88
C ASP A 68 8.07 -11.29 -5.35
N ASN A 69 6.89 -11.28 -4.70
CA ASN A 69 6.72 -11.15 -3.26
C ASN A 69 7.43 -9.93 -2.65
N VAL A 70 7.62 -8.87 -3.45
CA VAL A 70 8.21 -7.62 -2.96
C VAL A 70 7.10 -6.66 -2.54
N ARG A 71 7.22 -6.13 -1.33
CA ARG A 71 6.36 -5.06 -0.83
C ARG A 71 6.73 -3.74 -1.50
N ARG A 72 5.75 -3.11 -2.15
CA ARG A 72 5.92 -1.83 -2.83
C ARG A 72 5.01 -0.78 -2.21
N VAL A 73 5.49 0.45 -2.20
CA VAL A 73 4.71 1.63 -1.83
C VAL A 73 4.35 2.37 -3.11
N ARG A 74 3.06 2.47 -3.41
CA ARG A 74 2.53 3.17 -4.57
C ARG A 74 1.89 4.47 -4.12
N ILE A 75 2.17 5.56 -4.82
CA ILE A 75 1.55 6.86 -4.57
C ILE A 75 0.59 7.12 -5.72
N TYR A 76 -0.69 7.30 -5.39
CA TYR A 76 -1.75 7.58 -6.33
C TYR A 76 -2.27 9.00 -6.17
N SER A 77 -2.65 9.62 -7.29
CA SER A 77 -3.42 10.87 -7.29
C SER A 77 -4.80 10.63 -6.69
N ARG A 78 -5.36 11.65 -6.05
CA ARG A 78 -6.72 11.60 -5.52
C ARG A 78 -7.80 11.49 -6.60
N GLU A 79 -7.66 12.26 -7.67
CA GLU A 79 -8.77 12.52 -8.61
C GLU A 79 -9.17 11.28 -9.41
N ASN A 80 -8.19 10.48 -9.80
CA ASN A 80 -8.40 9.38 -10.73
C ASN A 80 -7.58 8.12 -10.42
N LEU A 81 -6.88 8.08 -9.28
CA LEU A 81 -5.99 6.98 -8.90
C LEU A 81 -4.88 6.73 -9.93
N GLU A 82 -4.39 7.77 -10.60
CA GLU A 82 -3.20 7.68 -11.44
C GLU A 82 -1.95 7.46 -10.58
N LEU A 83 -1.10 6.53 -11.01
CA LEU A 83 0.16 6.25 -10.32
C LEU A 83 1.14 7.42 -10.52
N GLN A 84 1.41 8.16 -9.45
CA GLN A 84 2.35 9.30 -9.44
C GLN A 84 3.78 8.86 -9.14
N ALA A 85 3.95 7.86 -8.27
CA ALA A 85 5.27 7.35 -7.92
C ALA A 85 5.22 5.91 -7.40
N LEU A 86 6.34 5.21 -7.56
CA LEU A 86 6.54 3.84 -7.12
C LEU A 86 7.81 3.75 -6.28
N GLY A 87 7.66 3.48 -4.99
CA GLY A 87 8.74 3.10 -4.09
C GLY A 87 8.87 1.59 -4.02
N ARG A 88 10.10 1.09 -4.13
CA ARG A 88 10.45 -0.30 -3.82
C ARG A 88 11.21 -0.32 -2.50
N MET A 89 10.82 -1.22 -1.61
CA MET A 89 11.64 -1.54 -0.45
C MET A 89 12.71 -2.54 -0.88
N GLU A 90 13.85 -2.05 -1.34
CA GLU A 90 15.02 -2.88 -1.54
C GLU A 90 15.67 -3.10 -0.17
N THR A 91 15.83 -4.37 0.23
CA THR A 91 16.64 -4.73 1.39
C THR A 91 18.06 -4.27 1.11
N GLY A 92 18.43 -3.11 1.64
CA GLY A 92 19.80 -2.63 1.54
C GLY A 92 20.72 -3.52 2.34
N ALA A 93 21.25 -4.59 1.72
CA ALA A 93 22.54 -5.15 2.09
C ALA A 93 23.06 -6.10 1.02
N ASP A 94 24.35 -5.92 0.73
CA ASP A 94 25.30 -6.93 0.27
C ASP A 94 25.38 -8.11 1.26
N VAL A 95 24.26 -8.78 1.53
CA VAL A 95 24.17 -9.93 2.44
C VAL A 95 23.31 -10.96 1.75
N ARG A 96 24.00 -11.90 1.10
CA ARG A 96 23.53 -13.28 0.99
C ARG A 96 22.84 -13.67 2.30
N ASN A 97 21.54 -13.92 2.25
CA ASN A 97 20.92 -15.09 2.85
C ASN A 97 19.43 -15.06 2.47
N VAL A 98 19.07 -15.86 1.46
CA VAL A 98 18.40 -17.16 1.63
C VAL A 98 16.89 -16.92 1.80
N TYR A 99 16.20 -17.06 0.67
CA TYR A 99 14.82 -17.54 0.67
C TYR A 99 14.77 -18.82 1.49
N GLU A 100 14.01 -18.82 2.58
CA GLU A 100 13.25 -19.95 3.13
C GLU A 100 12.63 -19.52 4.47
N GLY A 101 11.34 -19.22 4.48
CA GLY A 101 10.62 -18.95 5.73
C GLY A 101 9.48 -17.97 5.57
N SER A 102 8.28 -18.51 5.41
CA SER A 102 7.01 -17.81 5.59
C SER A 102 7.02 -17.07 6.94
N CYS A 103 7.14 -15.75 6.91
CA CYS A 103 6.76 -14.89 8.01
C CYS A 103 5.42 -14.23 7.67
N VAL A 104 4.34 -15.03 7.79
CA VAL A 104 3.00 -14.50 8.06
C VAL A 104 3.05 -13.93 9.48
N SER A 105 3.57 -12.72 9.58
CA SER A 105 3.64 -11.93 10.80
C SER A 105 2.73 -10.73 10.56
N ASN A 106 1.68 -10.63 11.38
CA ASN A 106 0.65 -9.60 11.34
C ASN A 106 1.21 -8.23 11.75
N ALA A 107 2.23 -7.74 11.04
CA ALA A 107 2.77 -6.41 11.24
C ALA A 107 1.81 -5.40 10.63
N THR A 108 1.32 -4.51 11.47
CA THR A 108 0.61 -3.30 11.06
C THR A 108 1.62 -2.39 10.36
N ASP A 109 1.77 -2.59 9.05
CA ASP A 109 2.68 -1.79 8.22
C ASP A 109 2.20 -0.34 8.16
N ASN A 110 2.70 0.45 9.11
CA ASN A 110 2.35 1.85 9.24
C ASN A 110 3.06 2.65 8.14
N LEU A 111 2.25 3.22 7.24
CA LEU A 111 2.67 4.28 6.34
C LEU A 111 2.37 5.63 7.00
N ALA A 112 3.37 6.50 7.09
CA ALA A 112 3.20 7.84 7.64
C ALA A 112 3.84 8.88 6.72
N TRP A 113 3.03 9.83 6.26
CA TRP A 113 3.53 11.03 5.61
C TRP A 113 4.14 11.96 6.66
N SER A 114 5.27 12.55 6.31
CA SER A 114 5.78 13.75 6.99
C SER A 114 4.74 14.89 6.91
N PRO A 115 4.70 15.81 7.90
CA PRO A 115 3.70 16.88 7.92
C PRO A 115 3.70 17.79 6.68
N ASN A 116 4.86 17.99 6.06
CA ASN A 116 5.00 18.76 4.82
C ASN A 116 4.73 17.91 3.56
N GLY A 117 4.46 16.61 3.72
CA GLY A 117 4.15 15.68 2.64
C GLY A 117 5.33 15.34 1.71
N SER A 118 6.57 15.66 2.08
CA SER A 118 7.72 15.45 1.18
C SER A 118 8.37 14.06 1.32
N ILE A 119 8.14 13.40 2.45
CA ILE A 119 8.72 12.10 2.83
C ILE A 119 7.61 11.18 3.34
N ILE A 120 7.76 9.88 3.07
CA ILE A 120 6.95 8.80 3.64
C ILE A 120 7.86 7.90 4.45
N ALA A 121 7.50 7.67 5.72
CA ALA A 121 8.08 6.61 6.52
C ALA A 121 7.24 5.33 6.32
N ALA A 122 7.94 4.21 6.17
CA ALA A 122 7.32 2.90 6.01
C ALA A 122 8.15 1.88 6.79
N VAL A 123 7.48 0.98 7.50
CA VAL A 123 8.12 -0.11 8.24
C VAL A 123 8.25 -1.31 7.32
N GLN A 124 9.42 -1.95 7.37
CA GLN A 124 9.64 -3.25 6.73
C GLN A 124 10.07 -4.22 7.82
N GLU A 125 9.33 -5.31 8.00
CA GLU A 125 9.79 -6.40 8.85
C GLU A 125 10.87 -7.19 8.10
N THR A 126 12.14 -6.99 8.48
CA THR A 126 13.20 -7.91 8.07
C THR A 126 13.22 -9.06 9.08
N GLY A 127 12.76 -10.24 8.68
CA GLY A 127 12.84 -11.43 9.51
C GLY A 127 14.29 -11.64 9.99
N ARG A 128 14.53 -11.52 11.30
CA ARG A 128 15.77 -12.01 11.91
C ARG A 128 15.61 -13.52 12.08
N SER A 129 16.25 -14.30 11.23
CA SER A 129 16.57 -15.69 11.56
C SER A 129 17.56 -15.67 12.74
N ALA A 130 17.14 -16.22 13.88
CA ALA A 130 18.05 -16.54 14.97
C ALA A 130 19.09 -17.54 14.43
N GLN A 131 20.37 -17.16 14.49
CA GLN A 131 21.48 -18.10 14.36
C GLN A 131 21.58 -18.98 15.61
#